data_AF-F1DB57-F1
#
_entry.id   AF-F1DB57-F1
#
_cell.length_a   1.000
_cell.length_b   1.000
_cell.length_c   1.000
_cell.angle_alpha   90.00
_cell.angle_beta   90.00
_cell.angle_gamma   90.00
#
_symmetry.space_group_name_H-M   'P 1'
#
loop_
_entity.id
_entity.type
_entity.pdbx_description
1 polymer ?
#
loop_
_entity_poly.entity_id
_entity_poly.type
_entity_poly.pdbx_seq_one_letter_code
_entity_poly.pdbx_strand_id
1 'polypeptide(L)' 'YTRFMEVGRVAYCAFGGDVGKLVVICDIIDQKRVLCDGPLSGVKRKAIPVKQLHLTQFVVK' A
#
# COMPACT_ATOMS: atom_id res chain seq x y z
N TYR A 1 -7.18 10.43 14.28
CA TYR A 1 -7.27 9.58 13.08
C TYR A 1 -7.11 10.47 11.85
N THR A 2 -5.93 10.52 11.23
CA THR A 2 -5.63 11.45 10.11
C THR A 2 -5.00 10.77 8.89
N ARG A 3 -4.87 9.44 8.91
CA ARG A 3 -4.32 8.67 7.79
C ARG A 3 -5.45 7.96 7.08
N PHE A 4 -5.80 8.47 5.90
CA PHE A 4 -6.86 7.94 5.07
C PHE A 4 -6.29 7.04 3.98
N MET A 5 -7.08 6.09 3.52
CA MET A 5 -6.72 5.29 2.36
C MET A 5 -7.00 6.11 1.09
N GLU A 6 -5.95 6.52 0.40
CA GLU A 6 -6.03 7.38 -0.79
C GLU A 6 -4.95 6.99 -1.81
N VAL A 7 -5.18 7.33 -3.07
CA VAL A 7 -4.22 7.11 -4.15
C VAL A 7 -2.99 7.99 -3.94
N GLY A 8 -1.80 7.43 -4.20
CA GLY A 8 -0.51 8.07 -3.98
C GLY A 8 0.05 7.90 -2.57
N ARG A 9 -0.73 7.36 -1.62
CA ARG A 9 -0.24 7.13 -0.26
C ARG A 9 0.74 5.97 -0.17
N VAL A 10 1.81 6.16 0.60
CA VAL A 10 2.76 5.11 0.93
C VAL A 10 2.23 4.30 2.12
N ALA A 11 2.21 2.98 1.97
CA ALA A 11 1.88 2.01 3.00
C ALA A 11 3.04 1.04 3.22
N TYR A 12 3.15 0.53 4.43
CA TYR A 12 4.10 -0.49 4.83
C TYR A 12 3.40 -1.86 4.86
N CYS A 13 3.98 -2.85 4.19
CA CYS A 13 3.50 -4.23 4.27
C CYS A 13 3.98 -4.86 5.58
N ALA A 14 3.08 -5.07 6.54
CA ALA A 14 3.40 -5.70 7.83
C ALA A 14 3.28 -7.22 7.80
N PHE A 15 2.54 -7.78 6.83
CA PHE A 15 2.29 -9.22 6.74
C PHE A 15 2.25 -9.69 5.28
N GLY A 16 2.42 -10.99 5.07
CA GLY A 16 2.37 -11.63 3.74
C GLY A 16 3.73 -11.72 3.06
N GLY A 17 3.72 -12.03 1.77
CA GLY A 17 4.95 -12.31 0.99
C GLY A 17 5.86 -11.09 0.76
N ASP A 18 5.36 -9.87 0.97
CA ASP A 18 6.12 -8.62 0.84
C ASP A 18 6.31 -7.90 2.17
N VAL A 19 6.32 -8.66 3.27
CA VAL A 19 6.59 -8.12 4.61
C VAL A 19 7.89 -7.32 4.62
N GLY A 20 7.89 -6.16 5.30
CA GLY A 20 9.07 -5.30 5.41
C GLY A 20 9.24 -4.31 4.26
N LYS A 21 8.41 -4.39 3.22
CA LYS A 21 8.52 -3.52 2.04
C LYS A 21 7.56 -2.34 2.10
N LEU A 22 7.96 -1.24 1.48
CA LEU A 22 7.12 -0.07 1.26
C LEU A 22 6.45 -0.18 -0.10
N VAL A 23 5.18 0.18 -0.15
CA VAL A 23 4.36 0.17 -1.36
C VAL A 23 3.56 1.46 -1.46
N VAL A 24 3.27 1.89 -2.68
CA VAL A 24 2.39 3.01 -2.97
C VAL A 24 1.04 2.46 -3.39
N ILE A 25 -0.04 3.03 -2.84
CA ILE A 25 -1.41 2.74 -3.29
C ILE A 25 -1.63 3.46 -4.62
N CYS A 26 -1.74 2.73 -5.71
CA CYS A 26 -2.04 3.29 -7.04
C CYS A 26 -3.53 3.44 -7.29
N ASP A 27 -4.34 2.51 -6.78
CA ASP A 27 -5.79 2.52 -6.98
C ASP A 27 -6.51 1.75 -5.86
N ILE A 28 -7.80 2.03 -5.67
CA ILE A 28 -8.65 1.36 -4.67
C ILE A 28 -9.61 0.44 -5.42
N ILE A 29 -9.42 -0.87 -5.28
CA ILE A 29 -10.24 -1.87 -5.98
C ILE A 29 -11.57 -2.05 -5.24
N ASP A 30 -11.48 -2.32 -3.95
CA ASP A 30 -12.62 -2.50 -3.06
C ASP A 30 -12.25 -2.11 -1.62
N GLN A 31 -13.22 -2.16 -0.69
CA GLN A 31 -13.00 -1.76 0.70
C GLN A 31 -11.95 -2.63 1.44
N LYS A 32 -11.63 -3.83 0.94
CA LYS A 32 -10.73 -4.80 1.55
C LYS A 32 -9.40 -4.91 0.81
N ARG A 33 -9.28 -4.41 -0.42
CA ARG A 33 -8.10 -4.58 -1.29
C ARG A 33 -7.79 -3.30 -2.06
N VAL A 34 -6.51 -2.99 -2.14
CA VAL A 34 -5.97 -1.87 -2.91
C VAL A 34 -4.95 -2.38 -3.92
N LEU A 35 -4.86 -1.70 -5.05
CA LEU A 35 -3.79 -1.91 -6.02
C LEU A 35 -2.55 -1.20 -5.52
N CYS A 36 -1.51 -1.98 -5.21
CA CYS A 36 -0.25 -1.47 -4.70
C CYS A 36 0.88 -1.70 -5.69
N ASP A 37 1.84 -0.79 -5.72
CA ASP A 37 3.04 -0.87 -6.54
C ASP A 37 4.26 -0.43 -5.74
N GLY A 38 5.42 -1.04 -5.96
CA GLY A 38 6.63 -0.78 -5.21
C GLY A 38 7.88 -1.08 -6.04
N PRO A 39 8.13 -0.34 -7.14
CA PRO A 39 9.24 -0.61 -8.05
C PRO A 39 10.60 -0.55 -7.35
N LEU A 40 10.78 0.40 -6.42
CA LEU A 40 12.02 0.53 -5.63
C LEU A 40 12.19 -0.57 -4.58
N SER A 41 11.09 -1.12 -4.06
CA SER A 41 11.12 -2.19 -3.06
C SER A 41 11.02 -3.59 -3.68
N GLY A 42 10.99 -3.69 -5.02
CA GLY A 42 10.85 -4.96 -5.74
C GLY A 42 9.47 -5.60 -5.60
N VAL A 43 8.43 -4.83 -5.24
CA VAL A 43 7.04 -5.28 -5.25
C VAL A 43 6.45 -4.91 -6.60
N LYS A 44 6.16 -5.93 -7.43
CA LYS A 44 5.42 -5.70 -8.67
C LYS A 44 3.99 -5.27 -8.37
N ARG A 45 3.42 -4.44 -9.24
CA ARG A 45 2.03 -4.00 -9.17
C ARG A 45 1.08 -5.19 -8.97
N LYS A 46 0.35 -5.19 -7.86
CA LYS A 46 -0.63 -6.24 -7.52
C LYS A 46 -1.65 -5.78 -6.50
N ALA A 47 -2.75 -6.52 -6.38
CA ALA A 47 -3.75 -6.29 -5.35
C ALA A 47 -3.23 -6.79 -4.00
N ILE A 48 -3.25 -5.92 -2.97
CA ILE A 48 -2.88 -6.26 -1.60
C ILE A 48 -4.08 -5.98 -0.68
N PRO A 49 -4.42 -6.92 0.23
CA PRO A 49 -5.43 -6.68 1.25
C PRO A 49 -5.04 -5.54 2.20
N VAL A 50 -5.98 -4.65 2.48
CA VAL A 50 -5.81 -3.49 3.37
C VAL A 50 -5.34 -3.90 4.77
N LYS A 51 -5.77 -5.08 5.25
CA LYS A 51 -5.35 -5.62 6.56
C LYS A 51 -3.85 -5.93 6.66
N GLN A 52 -3.15 -6.10 5.53
CA GLN A 52 -1.71 -6.34 5.50
C GLN A 52 -0.89 -5.04 5.47
N LEU A 53 -1.56 -3.89 5.32
CA LEU A 53 -0.96 -2.60 5.09
C LEU A 53 -1.09 -1.70 6.32
N HIS A 54 0.01 -1.07 6.71
CA HIS A 54 0.04 0.00 7.70
C HIS A 54 0.27 1.33 6.99
N LEU A 55 -0.71 2.23 7.10
CA LEU A 55 -0.62 3.53 6.45
C LEU A 55 0.46 4.39 7.09
N THR A 56 1.37 4.89 6.26
CA THR A 56 2.39 5.85 6.67
C THR A 56 1.87 7.28 6.52
N GLN A 57 2.68 8.26 6.94
CA GLN A 57 2.36 9.68 6.78
C GLN A 57 2.62 10.23 5.37
N PHE A 58 3.34 9.48 4.54
CA PHE A 58 3.80 9.97 3.24
C PHE A 58 2.72 9.79 2.16
N VAL A 59 2.48 10.86 1.41
CA VAL A 59 1.61 10.87 0.24
C VAL A 59 2.43 11.42 -0.92
N VAL A 60 2.54 10.65 -1.98
CA VAL A 60 3.17 11.05 -3.23
C VAL A 60 2.07 11.62 -4.12
N LYS A 61 2.23 12.87 -4.54
CA LYS A 61 1.35 13.54 -5.51
C LYS A 61 1.95 13.46 -6.90
#